data_AF-A0A6B9TKF5-F1
#
_entry.id   AF-A0A6B9TKF5-F1
#
_cell.length_a   1.000
_cell.length_b   1.000
_cell.length_c   1.000
_cell.angle_alpha   90.00
_cell.angle_beta   90.00
_cell.angle_gamma   90.00
#
_symmetry.space_group_name_H-M   'P 1'
#
loop_
_entity.id
_entity.type
_entity.pdbx_description
1 polymer ?
#
loop_
_entity_poly.entity_id
_entity_poly.type
_entity_poly.pdbx_seq_one_letter_code
_entity_poly.pdbx_strand_id
1 'polypeptide(L)'
;MNARILLVISLIFIFAFLSGGIGYITLGGPDLASAVSDGSAEVIQKGSAGDVPNTVEIRNTGNKPLRVDTGTLLASNTSGDLVIATGTHVSPGSAEDVPAYSVEPEERTAPGVKLKPAGKAPALMVDVLSSSNPADPAEAFNTQLRLWVLARGDELNIYRGEVYAMVKKRDMRFYQLRENITAVRSELMDEYGLTEEQLSELNITSPVLNQTESPFKLFSVLDALKNQIGAIR
;
A
#
# COMPACT_ATOMS: atom_id res chain seq x y z
N MET A 1 -15.18 24.13 49.30
CA MET A 1 -15.28 23.78 47.87
C MET A 1 -16.69 23.22 47.64
N ASN A 2 -17.48 23.82 46.75
CA ASN A 2 -18.91 23.51 46.65
C ASN A 2 -19.11 22.13 46.03
N ALA A 3 -19.89 21.24 46.69
CA ALA A 3 -20.15 19.88 46.22
C ALA A 3 -20.63 19.81 44.75
N ARG A 4 -21.32 20.87 44.29
CA ARG A 4 -21.73 21.04 42.89
C ARG A 4 -20.54 21.13 41.92
N ILE A 5 -19.47 21.81 42.29
CA ILE A 5 -18.26 21.95 41.46
C ILE A 5 -17.53 20.60 41.37
N LEU A 6 -17.47 19.85 42.48
CA LEU A 6 -16.81 18.54 42.55
C LEU A 6 -17.53 17.50 41.67
N LEU A 7 -18.87 17.56 41.62
CA LEU A 7 -19.70 16.69 40.78
C LEU A 7 -19.50 17.01 39.29
N VAL A 8 -19.51 18.29 38.92
CA VAL A 8 -19.29 18.73 37.53
C VAL A 8 -17.90 18.32 37.04
N ILE A 9 -16.86 18.49 37.87
CA ILE A 9 -15.49 18.07 37.52
C ILE A 9 -15.43 16.54 37.30
N SER A 10 -16.02 15.74 38.19
CA SER A 10 -16.04 14.26 38.02
C SER A 10 -16.77 13.84 36.75
N LEU A 11 -17.90 14.49 36.41
CA LEU A 11 -18.67 14.18 35.20
C LEU A 11 -17.85 14.46 33.93
N ILE A 12 -17.08 15.55 33.91
CA ILE A 12 -16.18 15.90 32.79
C ILE A 12 -15.09 14.83 32.63
N PHE A 13 -14.46 14.37 33.72
CA PHE A 13 -13.45 13.30 33.64
C PHE A 13 -14.03 11.98 33.14
N ILE A 14 -15.21 11.59 33.62
CA ILE A 14 -15.90 10.38 33.16
C ILE A 14 -16.25 10.50 31.68
N PHE A 15 -16.79 11.63 31.25
CA PHE A 15 -17.14 11.85 29.84
C PHE A 15 -15.90 11.87 28.94
N ALA A 16 -14.81 12.50 29.36
CA ALA A 16 -13.54 12.52 28.63
C ALA A 16 -12.92 11.11 28.54
N PHE A 17 -12.97 10.33 29.62
CA PHE A 17 -12.44 8.96 29.63
C PHE A 17 -13.28 8.01 28.77
N LEU A 18 -14.60 8.12 28.83
CA LEU A 18 -15.51 7.32 27.99
C LEU A 18 -15.37 7.71 26.51
N SER A 19 -15.34 9.01 26.19
CA SER A 19 -15.24 9.48 24.80
C SER A 19 -13.85 9.20 24.19
N GLY A 20 -12.77 9.40 24.96
CA GLY A 20 -11.41 9.11 24.53
C GLY A 20 -11.13 7.61 24.42
N GLY A 21 -11.66 6.80 25.35
CA GLY A 21 -11.55 5.34 25.31
C GLY A 21 -12.31 4.74 24.13
N ILE A 22 -13.55 5.19 23.88
CA ILE A 22 -14.32 4.77 22.70
C ILE A 22 -13.60 5.22 21.43
N GLY A 23 -13.11 6.47 21.37
CA GLY A 23 -12.35 6.99 20.22
C GLY A 23 -11.08 6.19 19.91
N TYR A 24 -10.33 5.77 20.92
CA TYR A 24 -9.15 4.92 20.72
C TYR A 24 -9.54 3.51 20.24
N ILE A 25 -10.65 2.95 20.74
CA ILE A 25 -11.15 1.65 20.28
C ILE A 25 -11.72 1.73 18.86
N THR A 26 -12.31 2.86 18.46
CA THR A 26 -12.90 3.04 17.13
C THR A 26 -11.94 3.57 16.06
N LEU A 27 -10.84 4.25 16.43
CA LEU A 27 -9.90 4.89 15.49
C LEU A 27 -8.41 4.56 15.72
N GLY A 28 -8.04 3.89 16.82
CA GLY A 28 -6.66 3.88 17.33
C GLY A 28 -6.11 2.52 17.76
N GLY A 29 -6.49 1.44 17.08
CA GLY A 29 -5.84 0.14 17.25
C GLY A 29 -4.31 0.18 17.06
N PRO A 30 -3.55 -0.80 17.60
CA PRO A 30 -2.14 -0.93 17.26
C PRO A 30 -1.97 -1.07 15.74
N ASP A 31 -0.87 -0.53 15.22
CA ASP A 31 -0.49 -0.79 13.83
C ASP A 31 -0.04 -2.24 13.63
N LEU A 32 -0.05 -2.68 12.38
CA LEU A 32 0.34 -4.04 12.00
C LEU A 32 1.74 -4.43 12.49
N ALA A 33 2.71 -3.51 12.43
CA ALA A 33 4.09 -3.78 12.83
C ALA A 33 4.20 -4.09 14.32
N SER A 34 3.58 -3.26 15.15
CA SER A 34 3.54 -3.41 16.61
C SER A 34 2.79 -4.69 16.98
N ALA A 35 1.63 -4.94 16.36
CA ALA A 35 0.82 -6.11 16.68
C ALA A 35 1.52 -7.43 16.32
N VAL A 36 2.24 -7.49 15.20
CA VAL A 36 3.04 -8.66 14.80
C VAL A 36 4.24 -8.85 15.72
N SER A 37 4.92 -7.76 16.12
CA SER A 37 6.04 -7.81 17.08
C SER A 37 5.61 -8.37 18.44
N ASP A 38 4.42 -7.97 18.91
CA ASP A 38 3.87 -8.38 20.20
C ASP A 38 3.15 -9.75 20.15
N GLY A 39 3.13 -10.41 18.98
CA GLY A 39 2.49 -11.72 18.79
C GLY A 39 0.95 -11.69 18.78
N SER A 40 0.35 -10.50 18.70
CA SER A 40 -1.10 -10.28 18.65
C SER A 40 -1.68 -10.19 17.24
N ALA A 41 -0.83 -10.33 16.21
CA ALA A 41 -1.23 -10.46 14.83
C ALA A 41 -0.28 -11.36 14.03
N GLU A 42 -0.80 -11.96 12.95
CA GLU A 42 -0.01 -12.70 11.97
C GLU A 42 -0.37 -12.28 10.54
N VAL A 43 0.62 -12.24 9.65
CA VAL A 43 0.43 -12.01 8.22
C VAL A 43 0.86 -13.25 7.45
N ILE A 44 -0.05 -13.85 6.71
CA ILE A 44 0.17 -15.09 5.97
C ILE A 44 -0.09 -14.83 4.49
N GLN A 45 0.88 -15.13 3.65
CA GLN A 45 0.69 -15.02 2.21
C GLN A 45 -0.24 -16.11 1.70
N LYS A 46 -1.31 -15.76 0.97
CA LYS A 46 -2.22 -16.72 0.33
C LYS A 46 -1.98 -16.87 -1.16
N GLY A 47 -1.64 -15.77 -1.83
CA GLY A 47 -1.38 -15.80 -3.27
C GLY A 47 -0.07 -16.48 -3.62
N SER A 48 -0.01 -16.92 -4.86
CA SER A 48 1.10 -17.61 -5.49
C SER A 48 1.74 -16.73 -6.56
N ALA A 49 2.92 -17.13 -7.03
CA ALA A 49 3.59 -16.38 -8.08
C ALA A 49 2.71 -16.17 -9.33
N GLY A 50 2.67 -14.93 -9.80
CA GLY A 50 1.86 -14.46 -10.92
C GLY A 50 0.45 -14.01 -10.55
N ASP A 51 0.04 -14.10 -9.28
CA ASP A 51 -1.22 -13.51 -8.81
C ASP A 51 -1.14 -11.99 -8.77
N VAL A 52 -2.06 -11.33 -9.48
CA VAL A 52 -2.13 -9.87 -9.58
C VAL A 52 -3.60 -9.41 -9.50
N PRO A 53 -4.02 -8.76 -8.38
CA PRO A 53 -3.21 -8.57 -7.17
C PRO A 53 -2.95 -9.90 -6.45
N ASN A 54 -1.90 -9.93 -5.63
CA ASN A 54 -1.66 -11.01 -4.67
C ASN A 54 -2.63 -10.85 -3.48
N THR A 55 -2.64 -11.83 -2.57
CA THR A 55 -3.51 -11.79 -1.38
C THR A 55 -2.74 -12.21 -0.15
N VAL A 56 -2.87 -11.42 0.92
CA VAL A 56 -2.35 -11.73 2.25
C VAL A 56 -3.51 -11.84 3.23
N GLU A 57 -3.49 -12.87 4.06
CA GLU A 57 -4.40 -13.00 5.19
C GLU A 57 -3.77 -12.34 6.41
N ILE A 58 -4.49 -11.39 7.01
CA ILE A 58 -4.09 -10.73 8.24
C ILE A 58 -4.98 -11.27 9.36
N ARG A 59 -4.37 -11.97 10.31
CA ARG A 59 -5.05 -12.54 11.48
C ARG A 59 -4.81 -11.65 12.68
N ASN A 60 -5.87 -11.15 13.30
CA ASN A 60 -5.80 -10.42 14.56
C ASN A 60 -6.16 -11.36 15.71
N THR A 61 -5.16 -11.79 16.46
CA THR A 61 -5.34 -12.65 17.66
C THR A 61 -5.48 -11.82 18.94
N GLY A 62 -5.32 -10.49 18.84
CA GLY A 62 -5.48 -9.56 19.94
C GLY A 62 -6.93 -9.24 20.28
N ASN A 63 -7.09 -8.48 21.37
CA ASN A 63 -8.39 -8.05 21.90
C ASN A 63 -8.80 -6.64 21.44
N LYS A 64 -8.02 -6.03 20.55
CA LYS A 64 -8.25 -4.67 20.00
C LYS A 64 -8.29 -4.74 18.48
N PRO A 65 -9.05 -3.86 17.79
CA PRO A 65 -8.96 -3.75 16.33
C PRO A 65 -7.53 -3.46 15.90
N LEU A 66 -7.12 -4.03 14.77
CA LEU A 66 -5.79 -3.91 14.21
C LEU A 66 -5.83 -2.97 13.01
N ARG A 67 -4.99 -1.94 13.00
CA ARG A 67 -4.89 -1.04 11.85
C ARG A 67 -3.86 -1.54 10.86
N VAL A 68 -4.29 -1.69 9.62
CA VAL A 68 -3.46 -2.05 8.48
C VAL A 68 -3.46 -0.86 7.54
N ASP A 69 -2.30 -0.27 7.26
CA ASP A 69 -2.24 0.87 6.34
C ASP A 69 -1.75 0.44 4.95
N THR A 70 -2.29 1.08 3.91
CA THR A 70 -1.76 1.04 2.54
C THR A 70 -0.27 1.34 2.53
N GLY A 71 0.48 0.67 1.66
CA GLY A 71 1.91 0.90 1.50
C GLY A 71 2.77 0.26 2.59
N THR A 72 2.20 -0.54 3.50
CA THR A 72 3.02 -1.33 4.43
C THR A 72 3.77 -2.40 3.67
N LEU A 73 5.10 -2.39 3.76
CA LEU A 73 5.97 -3.41 3.17
C LEU A 73 5.98 -4.65 4.05
N LEU A 74 5.91 -5.82 3.42
CA LEU A 74 5.84 -7.13 4.03
C LEU A 74 6.98 -7.98 3.47
N ALA A 75 7.87 -8.44 4.34
CA ALA A 75 9.05 -9.17 3.93
C ALA A 75 9.11 -10.60 4.49
N SER A 76 9.80 -11.47 3.77
CA SER A 76 10.14 -12.82 4.22
C SER A 76 11.49 -13.27 3.68
N ASN A 77 12.16 -14.17 4.40
CA ASN A 77 13.40 -14.78 3.91
C ASN A 77 13.16 -15.92 2.90
N THR A 78 11.90 -16.30 2.68
CA THR A 78 11.53 -17.49 1.89
C THR A 78 10.47 -17.22 0.83
N SER A 79 10.07 -15.97 0.64
CA SER A 79 9.07 -15.52 -0.31
C SER A 79 9.37 -14.09 -0.71
N GLY A 80 9.14 -13.73 -1.96
CA GLY A 80 9.35 -12.36 -2.43
C GLY A 80 8.48 -11.36 -1.66
N ASP A 81 9.03 -10.17 -1.45
CA ASP A 81 8.39 -9.13 -0.67
C ASP A 81 7.12 -8.57 -1.33
N LEU A 82 6.17 -8.17 -0.49
CA LEU A 82 4.88 -7.62 -0.88
C LEU A 82 4.65 -6.22 -0.28
N VAL A 83 3.72 -5.47 -0.88
CA VAL A 83 3.20 -4.22 -0.34
C VAL A 83 1.68 -4.27 -0.25
N ILE A 84 1.12 -3.87 0.89
CA ILE A 84 -0.33 -3.82 1.11
C ILE A 84 -0.97 -2.76 0.23
N ALA A 85 -1.97 -3.15 -0.56
CA ALA A 85 -2.63 -2.27 -1.52
C ALA A 85 -3.70 -1.38 -0.89
N THR A 86 -4.42 -1.89 0.10
CA THR A 86 -5.56 -1.16 0.69
C THR A 86 -5.50 -1.23 2.21
N GLY A 87 -5.60 -0.07 2.85
CA GLY A 87 -5.71 0.04 4.29
C GLY A 87 -7.05 -0.48 4.78
N THR A 88 -7.04 -1.22 5.88
CA THR A 88 -8.24 -1.80 6.49
C THR A 88 -8.08 -1.88 8.02
N HIS A 89 -9.17 -2.24 8.70
CA HIS A 89 -9.18 -2.53 10.12
C HIS A 89 -9.65 -3.96 10.36
N VAL A 90 -8.76 -4.80 10.89
CA VAL A 90 -9.10 -6.18 11.20
C VAL A 90 -9.65 -6.26 12.61
N SER A 91 -10.88 -6.75 12.75
CA SER A 91 -11.55 -6.87 14.05
C SER A 91 -10.81 -7.83 15.01
N PRO A 92 -10.97 -7.67 16.34
CA PRO A 92 -10.40 -8.58 17.32
C PRO A 92 -10.84 -10.04 17.07
N GLY A 93 -9.92 -10.99 17.14
CA GLY A 93 -10.21 -12.42 16.97
C GLY A 93 -10.66 -12.84 15.57
N SER A 94 -10.52 -11.97 14.56
CA SER A 94 -10.89 -12.26 13.18
C SER A 94 -9.69 -12.30 12.24
N ALA A 95 -9.94 -12.73 11.01
CA ALA A 95 -8.98 -12.69 9.91
C ALA A 95 -9.62 -12.01 8.70
N GLU A 96 -8.81 -11.28 7.94
CA GLU A 96 -9.25 -10.59 6.72
C GLU A 96 -8.23 -10.81 5.61
N ASP A 97 -8.73 -11.04 4.39
CA ASP A 97 -7.92 -11.14 3.19
C ASP A 97 -7.76 -9.76 2.57
N VAL A 98 -6.52 -9.31 2.45
CA VAL A 98 -6.16 -7.97 1.99
C VAL A 98 -5.36 -8.08 0.69
N PRO A 99 -5.70 -7.28 -0.34
CA PRO A 99 -4.93 -7.26 -1.57
C PRO A 99 -3.52 -6.70 -1.33
N ALA A 100 -2.54 -7.31 -1.98
CA ALA A 100 -1.15 -6.88 -1.95
C ALA A 100 -0.51 -7.02 -3.33
N TYR A 101 0.57 -6.29 -3.57
CA TYR A 101 1.34 -6.38 -4.82
C TYR A 101 2.77 -6.79 -4.52
N SER A 102 3.40 -7.49 -5.46
CA SER A 102 4.83 -7.81 -5.35
C SER A 102 5.68 -6.56 -5.56
N VAL A 103 6.71 -6.38 -4.74
CA VAL A 103 7.74 -5.34 -4.93
C VAL A 103 9.08 -5.90 -5.38
N GLU A 104 9.19 -7.23 -5.45
CA GLU A 104 10.38 -7.95 -5.92
C GLU A 104 10.04 -8.79 -7.16
N PRO A 105 10.12 -8.20 -8.36
CA PRO A 105 9.70 -8.86 -9.60
C PRO A 105 10.48 -10.15 -9.91
N GLU A 106 11.74 -10.23 -9.50
CA GLU A 106 12.63 -11.36 -9.77
C GLU A 106 12.49 -12.51 -8.77
N GLU A 107 11.89 -12.26 -7.61
CA GLU A 107 11.62 -13.26 -6.59
C GLU A 107 10.24 -13.88 -6.80
N ARG A 108 9.99 -15.06 -6.21
CA ARG A 108 8.67 -15.71 -6.27
C ARG A 108 8.00 -15.63 -4.93
N THR A 109 6.74 -15.26 -4.97
CA THR A 109 5.81 -15.27 -3.86
C THR A 109 5.35 -16.72 -3.64
N ALA A 110 5.45 -17.19 -2.39
CA ALA A 110 5.10 -18.54 -1.98
C ALA A 110 3.92 -18.55 -0.98
N PRO A 111 2.82 -19.27 -1.27
CA PRO A 111 1.66 -19.34 -0.39
C PRO A 111 1.99 -20.07 0.93
N GLY A 112 1.32 -19.69 2.00
CA GLY A 112 1.50 -20.21 3.36
C GLY A 112 2.69 -19.63 4.12
N VAL A 113 3.49 -18.76 3.49
CA VAL A 113 4.64 -18.12 4.13
C VAL A 113 4.18 -17.01 5.09
N LYS A 114 4.76 -16.99 6.29
CA LYS A 114 4.58 -15.87 7.22
C LYS A 114 5.42 -14.68 6.77
N LEU A 115 4.78 -13.53 6.66
CA LEU A 115 5.40 -12.25 6.31
C LEU A 115 5.52 -11.38 7.56
N LYS A 116 6.53 -10.50 7.58
CA LYS A 116 6.72 -9.52 8.65
C LYS A 116 6.67 -8.10 8.08
N PRO A 117 6.02 -7.15 8.78
CA PRO A 117 6.12 -5.75 8.42
C PRO A 117 7.58 -5.28 8.43
N ALA A 118 8.04 -4.73 7.30
CA ALA A 118 9.43 -4.32 7.09
C ALA A 118 9.60 -2.80 6.94
N GLY A 119 8.49 -2.05 6.98
CA GLY A 119 8.49 -0.60 6.87
C GLY A 119 7.35 -0.08 6.01
N LYS A 120 7.53 1.12 5.47
CA LYS A 120 6.61 1.76 4.54
C LYS A 120 7.26 1.89 3.17
N ALA A 121 6.46 1.69 2.13
CA ALA A 121 6.86 1.95 0.77
C ALA A 121 7.12 3.45 0.57
N PRO A 122 7.99 3.82 -0.39
CA PRO A 122 8.21 5.22 -0.76
C PRO A 122 6.92 5.94 -1.16
N ALA A 123 6.89 7.27 -0.95
CA ALA A 123 5.71 8.11 -1.16
C ALA A 123 5.05 7.92 -2.54
N LEU A 124 5.84 7.84 -3.61
CA LEU A 124 5.32 7.67 -4.97
C LEU A 124 4.65 6.30 -5.17
N MET A 125 5.20 5.23 -4.59
CA MET A 125 4.55 3.91 -4.59
C MET A 125 3.25 3.93 -3.79
N VAL A 126 3.21 4.62 -2.64
CA VAL A 126 1.99 4.78 -1.85
C VAL A 126 0.91 5.54 -2.63
N ASP A 127 1.29 6.56 -3.39
CA ASP A 127 0.38 7.33 -4.23
C ASP A 127 -0.20 6.46 -5.36
N VAL A 128 0.63 5.69 -6.07
CA VAL A 128 0.20 4.70 -7.08
C VAL A 128 -0.80 3.68 -6.49
N LEU A 129 -0.54 3.20 -5.27
CA LEU A 129 -1.45 2.27 -4.58
C LEU A 129 -2.77 2.95 -4.18
N SER A 130 -2.71 4.20 -3.73
CA SER A 130 -3.88 4.94 -3.24
C SER A 130 -4.82 5.37 -4.38
N SER A 131 -4.29 5.52 -5.59
CA SER A 131 -5.09 5.81 -6.79
C SER A 131 -5.57 4.56 -7.54
N SER A 132 -5.22 3.36 -7.07
CA SER A 132 -5.53 2.08 -7.70
C SER A 132 -6.81 1.45 -7.17
N ASN A 133 -7.53 0.73 -8.03
CA ASN A 133 -8.58 -0.21 -7.66
C ASN A 133 -8.13 -1.68 -7.83
N PRO A 134 -7.72 -2.37 -6.75
CA PRO A 134 -7.29 -3.78 -6.82
C PRO A 134 -8.38 -4.77 -7.26
N ALA A 135 -9.66 -4.38 -7.24
CA ALA A 135 -10.76 -5.23 -7.68
C ALA A 135 -10.96 -5.21 -9.21
N ASP A 136 -10.42 -4.20 -9.91
CA ASP A 136 -10.39 -4.18 -11.37
C ASP A 136 -9.14 -4.93 -11.88
N PRO A 137 -9.29 -6.03 -12.64
CA PRO A 137 -8.15 -6.84 -13.08
C PRO A 137 -7.16 -6.14 -14.03
N ALA A 138 -7.64 -5.15 -14.80
CA ALA A 138 -6.81 -4.37 -15.72
C ALA A 138 -6.04 -3.29 -14.94
N GLU A 139 -6.71 -2.63 -14.00
CA GLU A 139 -6.08 -1.62 -13.15
C GLU A 139 -5.07 -2.24 -12.18
N ALA A 140 -5.38 -3.39 -11.58
CA ALA A 140 -4.45 -4.13 -10.73
C ALA A 140 -3.19 -4.59 -11.50
N PHE A 141 -3.36 -4.96 -12.77
CA PHE A 141 -2.23 -5.29 -13.64
C PHE A 141 -1.35 -4.09 -13.92
N ASN A 142 -1.94 -2.97 -14.36
CA ASN A 142 -1.21 -1.73 -14.62
C ASN A 142 -0.50 -1.26 -13.33
N THR A 143 -1.16 -1.34 -12.18
CA THR A 143 -0.60 -1.01 -10.86
C THR A 143 0.61 -1.87 -10.53
N GLN A 144 0.52 -3.20 -10.71
CA GLN A 144 1.65 -4.10 -10.48
C GLN A 144 2.86 -3.76 -11.36
N LEU A 145 2.63 -3.40 -12.62
CA LEU A 145 3.70 -2.98 -13.53
C LEU A 145 4.32 -1.66 -13.09
N ARG A 146 3.51 -0.66 -12.70
CA ARG A 146 4.00 0.62 -12.17
C ARG A 146 4.92 0.39 -10.97
N LEU A 147 4.50 -0.46 -10.03
CA LEU A 147 5.32 -0.77 -8.85
C LEU A 147 6.65 -1.43 -9.19
N TRP A 148 6.68 -2.35 -10.16
CA TRP A 148 7.94 -2.97 -10.59
C TRP A 148 8.87 -2.01 -11.32
N VAL A 149 8.34 -1.14 -12.18
CA VAL A 149 9.13 -0.09 -12.82
C VAL A 149 9.73 0.85 -11.76
N LEU A 150 8.95 1.23 -10.75
CA LEU A 150 9.46 2.05 -9.65
C LEU A 150 10.48 1.32 -8.76
N ALA A 151 10.34 0.00 -8.61
CA ALA A 151 11.23 -0.81 -7.76
C ALA A 151 12.56 -1.19 -8.42
N ARG A 152 12.65 -1.19 -9.76
CA ARG A 152 13.80 -1.70 -10.52
C ARG A 152 14.29 -0.85 -11.69
N GLY A 153 13.51 0.10 -12.19
CA GLY A 153 13.89 0.88 -13.37
C GLY A 153 14.25 -0.02 -14.55
N ASP A 154 15.47 0.15 -15.08
CA ASP A 154 16.01 -0.65 -16.20
C ASP A 154 16.54 -2.03 -15.78
N GLU A 155 16.75 -2.27 -14.49
CA GLU A 155 17.21 -3.56 -13.98
C GLU A 155 16.08 -4.61 -13.93
N LEU A 156 14.84 -4.22 -14.26
CA LEU A 156 13.67 -5.09 -14.25
C LEU A 156 13.86 -6.31 -15.19
N ASN A 157 14.02 -7.49 -14.60
CA ASN A 157 14.22 -8.71 -15.38
C ASN A 157 12.90 -9.42 -15.65
N ILE A 158 12.36 -9.23 -16.85
CA ILE A 158 11.05 -9.77 -17.23
C ILE A 158 11.00 -11.30 -17.37
N TYR A 159 12.13 -12.01 -17.33
CA TYR A 159 12.20 -13.45 -17.64
C TYR A 159 12.28 -14.35 -16.41
N ARG A 160 12.13 -13.80 -15.20
CA ARG A 160 12.28 -14.55 -13.94
C ARG A 160 11.19 -14.19 -12.93
N GLY A 161 11.22 -14.89 -11.78
CA GLY A 161 10.42 -14.53 -10.61
C GLY A 161 8.92 -14.52 -10.80
N GLU A 162 8.31 -13.52 -10.16
CA GLU A 162 6.93 -13.09 -10.32
C GLU A 162 6.61 -12.71 -11.76
N VAL A 163 7.49 -11.97 -12.44
CA VAL A 163 7.19 -11.47 -13.79
C VAL A 163 6.96 -12.63 -14.76
N TYR A 164 7.85 -13.62 -14.75
CA TYR A 164 7.69 -14.83 -15.55
C TYR A 164 6.40 -15.58 -15.20
N ALA A 165 6.10 -15.72 -13.92
CA ALA A 165 4.91 -16.44 -13.46
C ALA A 165 3.62 -15.71 -13.89
N MET A 166 3.57 -14.39 -13.78
CA MET A 166 2.47 -13.55 -14.22
C MET A 166 2.22 -13.67 -15.72
N VAL A 167 3.29 -13.61 -16.54
CA VAL A 167 3.19 -13.80 -18.00
C VAL A 167 2.55 -15.15 -18.34
N LYS A 168 2.97 -16.22 -17.66
CA LYS A 168 2.40 -17.56 -17.85
C LYS A 168 0.94 -17.64 -17.39
N LYS A 169 0.62 -17.07 -16.24
CA LYS A 169 -0.73 -17.14 -15.65
C LYS A 169 -1.76 -16.35 -16.45
N ARG A 170 -1.34 -15.26 -17.10
CA ARG A 170 -2.18 -14.40 -17.94
C ARG A 170 -2.18 -14.78 -19.43
N ASP A 171 -1.57 -15.91 -19.80
CA ASP A 171 -1.39 -16.35 -21.19
C ASP A 171 -0.84 -15.24 -22.11
N MET A 172 0.09 -14.45 -21.57
CA MET A 172 0.69 -13.30 -22.24
C MET A 172 2.02 -13.69 -22.88
N ARG A 173 2.42 -12.97 -23.92
CA ARG A 173 3.75 -13.06 -24.52
C ARG A 173 4.67 -11.97 -24.00
N PHE A 174 5.97 -12.25 -23.90
CA PHE A 174 6.95 -11.28 -23.38
C PHE A 174 7.03 -9.97 -24.18
N TYR A 175 6.73 -9.97 -25.48
CA TYR A 175 6.69 -8.72 -26.25
C TYR A 175 5.51 -7.83 -25.82
N GLN A 176 4.35 -8.41 -25.52
CA GLN A 176 3.19 -7.68 -25.01
C GLN A 176 3.49 -7.10 -23.63
N LEU A 177 4.18 -7.87 -22.79
CA LEU A 177 4.64 -7.35 -21.49
C LEU A 177 5.59 -6.15 -21.66
N ARG A 178 6.55 -6.23 -22.61
CA ARG A 178 7.46 -5.11 -22.90
C ARG A 178 6.70 -3.86 -23.36
N GLU A 179 5.73 -4.01 -24.25
CA GLU A 179 4.86 -2.92 -24.69
C GLU A 179 4.13 -2.28 -23.50
N ASN A 180 3.56 -3.09 -22.60
CA ASN A 180 2.89 -2.60 -21.39
C ASN A 180 3.86 -1.88 -20.44
N ILE A 181 5.08 -2.38 -20.26
CA ILE A 181 6.11 -1.72 -19.44
C ILE A 181 6.50 -0.37 -20.05
N THR A 182 6.68 -0.29 -21.37
CA THR A 182 6.96 0.97 -22.06
C THR A 182 5.83 1.98 -21.89
N ALA A 183 4.57 1.54 -22.02
CA ALA A 183 3.41 2.40 -21.77
C ALA A 183 3.39 2.93 -20.32
N VAL A 184 3.59 2.04 -19.34
CA VAL A 184 3.65 2.40 -17.92
C VAL A 184 4.78 3.38 -17.61
N ARG A 185 5.96 3.24 -18.24
CA ARG A 185 7.05 4.22 -18.09
C ARG A 185 6.60 5.61 -18.55
N SER A 186 6.00 5.71 -19.74
CA SER A 186 5.48 6.97 -20.26
C SER A 186 4.44 7.58 -19.30
N GLU A 187 3.51 6.77 -18.80
CA GLU A 187 2.50 7.21 -17.83
C GLU A 187 3.13 7.76 -16.54
N LEU A 188 4.15 7.08 -16.00
CA LEU A 188 4.86 7.55 -14.80
C LEU A 188 5.64 8.85 -15.04
N MET A 189 6.24 9.01 -16.22
CA MET A 189 6.91 10.26 -16.61
C MET A 189 5.91 11.40 -16.69
N ASP A 190 4.77 11.18 -17.35
CA ASP A 190 3.75 12.21 -17.56
C ASP A 190 3.06 12.59 -16.23
N GLU A 191 2.73 11.61 -15.39
CA GLU A 191 1.99 11.84 -14.15
C GLU A 191 2.85 12.44 -13.03
N TYR A 192 4.12 12.03 -12.94
CA TYR A 192 5.01 12.42 -11.85
C TYR A 192 6.16 13.35 -12.28
N GLY A 193 6.26 13.67 -13.57
CA GLY A 193 7.32 14.53 -14.10
C GLY A 193 8.72 13.91 -14.01
N LEU A 194 8.79 12.58 -14.07
CA LEU A 194 10.06 11.85 -14.05
C LEU A 194 10.73 11.93 -15.43
N THR A 195 12.05 12.08 -15.45
CA THR A 195 12.82 11.93 -16.70
C THR A 195 13.15 10.46 -16.98
N GLU A 196 13.52 10.16 -18.22
CA GLU A 196 13.95 8.82 -18.62
C GLU A 196 15.18 8.38 -17.80
N GLU A 197 16.13 9.28 -17.56
CA GLU A 197 17.32 9.00 -16.73
C GLU A 197 16.94 8.75 -15.26
N GLN A 198 15.96 9.49 -14.74
CA GLN A 198 15.49 9.24 -13.38
C GLN A 198 14.86 7.86 -13.27
N LEU A 199 14.01 7.47 -14.24
CA LEU A 199 13.37 6.15 -14.28
C LEU A 199 14.36 5.00 -14.45
N SER A 200 15.38 5.16 -15.30
CA SER A 200 16.34 4.09 -15.55
C SER A 200 17.17 3.73 -14.32
N GLU A 201 17.50 4.72 -13.50
CA GLU A 201 18.30 4.57 -12.27
C GLU A 201 17.45 4.29 -11.01
N LEU A 202 16.13 4.09 -11.15
CA LEU A 202 15.26 3.82 -10.00
C LEU A 202 15.54 2.45 -9.36
N ASN A 203 15.60 2.47 -8.04
CA ASN A 203 15.39 1.31 -7.20
C ASN A 203 14.53 1.72 -6.00
N ILE A 204 14.04 0.75 -5.23
CA ILE A 204 13.13 1.00 -4.10
C ILE A 204 13.69 1.96 -3.01
N THR A 205 15.00 2.18 -2.98
CA THR A 205 15.67 3.11 -2.04
C THR A 205 15.98 4.48 -2.64
N SER A 206 15.67 4.70 -3.92
CA SER A 206 15.97 5.95 -4.63
C SER A 206 15.26 7.15 -3.99
N PRO A 207 15.97 8.26 -3.70
CA PRO A 207 15.37 9.44 -3.06
C PRO A 207 14.21 10.06 -3.85
N VAL A 208 14.23 9.92 -5.19
CA VAL A 208 13.17 10.40 -6.09
C VAL A 208 11.81 9.79 -5.75
N LEU A 209 11.79 8.54 -5.25
CA LEU A 209 10.54 7.87 -4.86
C LEU A 209 9.91 8.43 -3.58
N ASN A 210 10.67 9.19 -2.78
CA ASN A 210 10.19 9.82 -1.54
C ASN A 210 9.78 11.28 -1.75
N GLN A 211 9.77 11.79 -2.99
CA GLN A 211 9.24 13.11 -3.28
C GLN A 211 7.72 13.07 -3.11
N THR A 212 7.21 13.84 -2.16
CA THR A 212 5.79 13.84 -1.75
C THR A 212 4.85 14.57 -2.70
N GLU A 213 5.37 15.21 -3.75
CA GLU A 213 4.56 16.08 -4.62
C GLU A 213 4.86 15.79 -6.09
N SER A 214 3.87 15.25 -6.80
CA SER A 214 3.84 15.35 -8.27
C SER A 214 3.64 16.84 -8.61
N PRO A 215 4.57 17.48 -9.36
CA PRO A 215 4.39 18.86 -9.80
C PRO A 215 3.10 19.02 -10.62
N PHE A 216 2.65 17.98 -11.33
CA PHE A 216 1.43 17.99 -12.15
C PHE A 216 0.13 17.88 -11.34
N LYS A 217 0.12 17.16 -10.20
CA LYS A 217 -1.04 17.15 -9.30
C LYS A 217 -1.31 18.54 -8.71
N LEU A 218 -0.27 19.31 -8.38
CA LEU A 218 -0.40 20.71 -7.96
C LEU A 218 -1.08 21.59 -9.03
N PHE A 219 -0.69 21.44 -10.30
CA PHE A 219 -1.32 22.19 -11.39
C PHE A 219 -2.79 21.80 -11.57
N SER A 220 -3.13 20.51 -11.48
CA SER A 220 -4.54 20.06 -11.60
C SER A 220 -5.43 20.59 -10.46
N VAL A 221 -4.91 20.66 -9.23
CA VAL A 221 -5.61 21.23 -8.07
C VAL A 221 -5.75 22.75 -8.22
N LEU A 222 -4.72 23.44 -8.70
CA LEU A 222 -4.76 24.88 -8.99
C LEU A 222 -5.76 25.22 -10.10
N ASP A 223 -5.81 24.43 -11.17
CA ASP A 223 -6.78 24.62 -12.27
C ASP A 223 -8.21 24.31 -11.83
N ALA A 224 -8.42 23.28 -10.99
CA ALA A 224 -9.71 23.00 -10.37
C ALA A 224 -10.18 24.15 -9.46
N LEU A 225 -9.28 24.70 -8.65
CA LEU A 225 -9.55 25.88 -7.81
C LEU A 225 -9.84 27.12 -8.65
N LYS A 226 -9.09 27.34 -9.73
CA LYS A 226 -9.27 28.47 -10.65
C LYS A 226 -10.63 28.41 -11.37
N ASN A 227 -11.05 27.22 -11.79
CA ASN A 227 -12.38 27.00 -12.37
C ASN A 227 -13.50 27.17 -11.35
N GLN A 228 -13.29 26.77 -10.09
CA GLN A 228 -14.26 27.02 -9.00
C GLN A 228 -14.42 28.51 -8.69
N ILE A 229 -13.32 29.28 -8.68
CA ILE A 229 -13.34 30.73 -8.43
C ILE A 229 -13.91 31.48 -9.65
N GLY A 230 -13.68 30.99 -10.87
CA GLY A 230 -14.23 31.55 -12.11
C GLY A 230 -15.74 31.34 -12.29
N ALA A 231 -16.34 30.36 -11.61
CA ALA A 231 -17.77 30.07 -11.66
C ALA A 231 -18.64 30.87 -10.65
N ILE A 232 -18.03 31.72 -9.81
CA ILE A 232 -18.74 32.60 -8.83
C ILE A 232 -18.83 34.04 -9.38
N ARG A 233 -19.16 34.21 -10.66
CA ARG A 233 -19.47 35.54 -11.25
C ARG A 233 -20.84 35.56 -11.90
#